data_AF-A0AA46TJN5-F1
#
_entry.id   AF-A0AA46TJN5-F1
#
_cell.length_a   1.000
_cell.length_b   1.000
_cell.length_c   1.000
_cell.angle_alpha   90.00
_cell.angle_beta   90.00
_cell.angle_gamma   90.00
#
_symmetry.space_group_name_H-M   'P 1'
#
loop_
_entity.id
_entity.type
_entity.pdbx_description
1 polymer ?
#
loop_
_entity_poly.entity_id
_entity_poly.type
_entity_poly.pdbx_seq_one_letter_code
_entity_poly.pdbx_strand_id
1 'polypeptide(L)'
;MGELGGEELELLQDHAGGQLNALLDVAETDDPHLVVMWLGLRGVSAVPYWWGTPKWPFVVDEFFRRLDKPDHPHWLAGTHPGPPPESAGDRETFRDLLLFSPDALPTEVVQFCIHDGGMGFIHDVG
;
A
#
# COMPACT_ATOMS: atom_id res chain seq x y z
N MET A 1 16.73 -3.84 -10.32
CA MET A 1 17.20 -3.88 -8.91
C MET A 1 15.95 -4.03 -8.04
N GLY A 2 15.68 -5.13 -7.35
CA GLY A 2 16.31 -6.44 -7.27
C GLY A 2 15.22 -7.48 -6.95
N GLU A 3 15.35 -8.67 -7.51
CA GLU A 3 14.66 -9.86 -6.98
C GLU A 3 15.20 -10.09 -5.58
N LEU A 4 14.36 -9.91 -4.55
CA LEU A 4 14.66 -10.46 -3.23
C LEU A 4 14.67 -11.98 -3.39
N GLY A 5 15.86 -12.57 -3.37
CA GLY A 5 16.03 -14.02 -3.45
C GLY A 5 15.30 -14.70 -2.31
N GLY A 6 14.76 -15.90 -2.55
CA GLY A 6 13.96 -16.65 -1.56
C GLY A 6 14.64 -16.77 -0.19
N GLU A 7 15.97 -16.81 -0.12
CA GLU A 7 16.73 -16.83 1.14
C GLU A 7 16.61 -15.53 1.96
N GLU A 8 16.57 -14.34 1.33
CA GLU A 8 16.35 -13.08 2.04
C GLU A 8 14.91 -12.98 2.54
N LEU A 9 13.97 -13.55 1.80
CA LEU A 9 12.56 -13.57 2.16
C LEU A 9 12.29 -14.52 3.33
N GLU A 10 12.96 -15.68 3.37
CA GLU A 10 12.96 -16.59 4.52
C GLU A 10 13.62 -15.96 5.76
N LEU A 11 14.77 -15.29 5.61
CA LEU A 11 15.42 -14.56 6.71
C LEU A 11 14.55 -13.43 7.26
N LEU A 12 13.82 -12.72 6.39
CA LEU A 12 12.88 -11.67 6.80
C LEU A 12 11.67 -12.27 7.54
N GLN A 13 11.14 -13.40 7.06
CA GLN A 13 10.02 -14.11 7.69
C GLN A 13 10.41 -14.67 9.06
N ASP A 14 11.60 -15.27 9.18
CA ASP A 14 12.07 -15.86 10.44
C ASP A 14 12.39 -14.75 11.47
N HIS A 15 12.95 -13.63 11.02
CA HIS A 15 13.16 -12.45 11.86
C HIS A 15 11.84 -11.79 12.28
N ALA A 16 10.86 -11.68 11.37
CA ALA A 16 9.53 -11.16 11.69
C ALA A 16 8.79 -12.09 12.66
N GLY A 17 8.88 -13.41 12.48
CA GLY A 17 8.32 -14.42 13.37
C GLY A 17 8.93 -14.36 14.77
N GLY A 18 10.25 -14.19 14.86
CA GLY A 18 10.94 -14.00 16.14
C GLY A 18 10.50 -12.73 16.87
N GLN A 19 10.32 -11.63 16.16
CA GLN A 19 9.83 -10.38 16.77
C GLN A 19 8.35 -10.47 17.17
N LEU A 20 7.51 -11.12 16.37
CA LEU A 20 6.09 -11.33 16.68
C LEU A 20 5.88 -12.25 17.88
N ASN A 21 6.65 -13.32 18.02
CA ASN A 21 6.58 -14.21 19.19
C ASN A 21 7.03 -13.50 20.47
N ALA A 22 8.12 -12.71 20.42
CA ALA A 22 8.52 -11.87 21.55
C ALA A 22 7.44 -10.83 21.92
N LEU A 23 6.67 -10.37 20.94
CA LEU A 23 5.57 -9.43 21.14
C LEU A 23 4.33 -10.09 21.74
N LEU A 24 4.05 -11.35 21.38
CA LEU A 24 3.00 -12.17 21.97
C LEU A 24 3.32 -12.51 23.43
N ASP A 25 4.56 -12.87 23.74
CA ASP A 25 5.01 -13.10 25.12
C ASP A 25 4.85 -11.83 25.99
N VAL A 26 5.10 -10.64 25.43
CA VAL A 26 4.86 -9.36 26.10
C VAL A 26 3.36 -9.06 26.21
N ALA A 27 2.55 -9.37 25.20
CA ALA A 27 1.10 -9.17 25.23
C ALA A 27 0.37 -10.12 26.20
N GLU A 28 0.94 -11.29 26.48
CA GLU A 28 0.45 -12.21 27.51
C GLU A 28 0.81 -11.76 28.94
N THR A 29 1.84 -10.92 29.07
CA THR A 29 2.36 -10.45 30.37
C THR A 29 1.87 -9.02 30.72
N ASP A 30 1.66 -8.16 29.73
CA ASP A 30 1.24 -6.76 29.86
C ASP A 30 -0.09 -6.46 29.13
N ASP A 31 -0.69 -5.30 29.40
CA ASP A 31 -1.94 -4.87 28.77
C ASP A 31 -1.80 -4.82 27.23
N PRO A 32 -2.64 -5.54 26.46
CA PRO A 32 -2.56 -5.58 24.99
C PRO A 32 -2.69 -4.21 24.32
N HIS A 33 -3.27 -3.21 24.99
CA HIS A 33 -3.30 -1.84 24.50
C HIS A 33 -1.91 -1.19 24.42
N LEU A 34 -0.99 -1.51 25.34
CA LEU A 34 0.38 -1.01 25.31
C LEU A 34 1.17 -1.62 24.14
N VAL A 35 0.93 -2.89 23.84
CA VAL A 35 1.56 -3.60 22.72
C VAL A 35 1.11 -3.01 21.37
N VAL A 36 -0.19 -2.74 21.20
CA VAL A 36 -0.73 -2.10 19.99
C VAL A 36 -0.20 -0.68 19.83
N MET A 37 -0.15 0.10 20.92
CA MET A 37 0.41 1.46 20.89
C MET A 37 1.90 1.45 20.51
N TRP A 38 2.68 0.50 21.06
CA TRP A 38 4.10 0.35 20.77
C TRP A 38 4.37 -0.08 19.33
N LEU A 39 3.56 -1.01 18.79
CA LEU A 39 3.59 -1.38 17.37
C LEU A 39 3.24 -0.20 16.46
N GLY A 40 2.21 0.57 16.81
CA GLY A 40 1.84 1.78 16.08
C GLY A 40 2.98 2.81 16.06
N LEU A 41 3.61 3.05 17.22
CA LEU A 41 4.73 3.97 17.34
C LEU A 41 5.95 3.49 16.54
N ARG A 42 6.28 2.19 16.62
CA ARG A 42 7.39 1.61 15.85
C ARG A 42 7.12 1.57 14.36
N GLY A 43 5.89 1.25 13.94
CA GLY A 43 5.48 1.24 12.55
C GLY A 43 5.62 2.61 11.90
N VAL A 44 5.20 3.68 12.60
CA VAL A 44 5.39 5.07 12.15
C VAL A 44 6.87 5.47 12.12
N SER A 45 7.70 4.98 13.05
CA SER A 45 9.14 5.29 13.05
C SER A 45 9.95 4.52 12.01
N ALA A 46 9.53 3.30 11.64
CA ALA A 46 10.21 2.45 10.69
C ALA A 46 9.88 2.81 9.24
N VAL A 47 8.72 3.44 9.02
CA VAL A 47 8.26 3.87 7.71
C VAL A 47 8.01 5.37 7.76
N PRO A 48 8.97 6.22 7.31
CA PRO A 48 8.88 7.67 7.44
C PRO A 48 7.73 8.28 6.63
N TYR A 49 7.11 7.50 5.75
CA TYR A 49 6.00 7.88 4.90
C TYR A 49 4.92 6.80 4.89
N TRP A 50 3.64 7.17 4.87
CA TRP A 50 2.56 6.19 4.85
C TRP A 50 2.58 5.28 3.60
N TRP A 51 3.18 5.74 2.50
CA TRP A 51 3.40 4.98 1.27
C TRP A 51 4.68 4.13 1.27
N GLY A 52 5.48 4.15 2.34
CA GLY A 52 6.65 3.28 2.47
C GLY A 52 6.30 1.86 2.95
N THR A 53 5.01 1.54 3.11
CA THR A 53 4.58 0.21 3.55
C THR A 53 4.88 -0.83 2.46
N PRO A 54 5.29 -2.07 2.81
CA PRO A 54 5.54 -3.13 1.82
C PRO A 54 4.35 -3.46 0.92
N LYS A 55 3.13 -3.13 1.37
CA LYS A 55 1.88 -3.34 0.63
C LYS A 55 1.62 -2.27 -0.43
N TRP A 56 2.24 -1.10 -0.31
CA TRP A 56 1.94 0.04 -1.18
C TRP A 56 2.17 -0.24 -2.68
N PRO A 57 3.28 -0.88 -3.11
CA PRO A 57 3.47 -1.22 -4.52
C PRO A 57 2.35 -2.11 -5.09
N PHE A 58 1.85 -3.07 -4.31
CA PHE A 58 0.71 -3.91 -4.71
C PHE A 58 -0.55 -3.07 -4.94
N VAL A 59 -0.83 -2.10 -4.05
CA VAL A 59 -1.97 -1.20 -4.20
C VAL A 59 -1.87 -0.41 -5.50
N VAL A 60 -0.69 0.13 -5.82
CA VAL A 60 -0.45 0.88 -7.05
C VAL A 60 -0.62 -0.02 -8.28
N ASP A 61 -0.04 -1.21 -8.30
CA ASP A 61 -0.15 -2.12 -9.43
C ASP A 61 -1.59 -2.59 -9.67
N GLU A 62 -2.30 -2.93 -8.61
CA GLU A 62 -3.70 -3.32 -8.66
C GLU A 62 -4.59 -2.18 -9.14
N PHE A 63 -4.29 -0.95 -8.72
CA PHE A 63 -4.99 0.26 -9.18
C PHE A 63 -4.87 0.41 -10.69
N PHE A 64 -3.65 0.38 -11.23
CA PHE A 64 -3.42 0.47 -12.67
C PHE A 64 -4.03 -0.71 -13.44
N ARG A 65 -3.99 -1.93 -12.88
CA ARG A 65 -4.63 -3.12 -13.45
C ARG A 65 -6.15 -2.97 -13.56
N ARG A 66 -6.79 -2.32 -12.58
CA ARG A 66 -8.23 -2.01 -12.60
C ARG A 66 -8.56 -0.92 -13.60
N LEU A 67 -7.75 0.13 -13.67
CA LEU A 67 -7.91 1.21 -14.66
C LEU A 67 -7.81 0.69 -16.10
N ASP A 68 -6.95 -0.29 -16.37
CA ASP A 68 -6.81 -0.88 -17.72
C ASP A 68 -7.96 -1.81 -18.10
N LYS A 69 -8.82 -2.17 -17.15
CA LYS A 69 -9.89 -3.17 -17.34
C LYS A 69 -11.24 -2.51 -17.10
N PRO A 70 -11.86 -1.92 -18.15
CA PRO A 70 -13.22 -1.37 -18.06
C PRO A 70 -14.24 -2.36 -17.51
N ASP A 71 -14.08 -3.64 -17.83
CA ASP A 71 -14.98 -4.72 -17.40
C ASP A 71 -14.58 -5.35 -16.05
N HIS A 72 -13.62 -4.77 -15.31
CA HIS A 72 -13.20 -5.32 -14.02
C HIS A 72 -14.39 -5.39 -13.05
N PRO A 73 -14.55 -6.47 -12.25
CA PRO A 73 -15.64 -6.61 -11.28
C PRO A 73 -15.74 -5.47 -10.25
N HIS A 74 -14.68 -4.69 -10.10
CA HIS A 74 -14.71 -3.48 -9.27
C HIS A 74 -15.69 -2.42 -9.80
N TRP A 75 -15.93 -2.40 -11.12
CA TRP A 75 -16.77 -1.43 -11.82
C TRP A 75 -18.21 -1.92 -12.04
N LEU A 76 -18.68 -2.97 -11.34
CA LEU A 76 -19.99 -3.59 -11.55
C LEU A 76 -21.21 -2.63 -11.44
N ALA A 77 -21.01 -1.42 -10.89
CA ALA A 77 -22.01 -0.34 -10.87
C ALA A 77 -21.95 0.63 -12.07
N GLY A 78 -21.11 0.36 -13.07
CA GLY A 78 -21.16 1.02 -14.38
C GLY A 78 -20.35 2.31 -14.54
N THR A 79 -19.50 2.68 -13.59
CA THR A 79 -18.64 3.86 -13.69
C THR A 79 -17.18 3.46 -13.60
N HIS A 80 -16.67 2.84 -14.67
CA HIS A 80 -15.24 2.87 -14.93
C HIS A 80 -14.83 4.35 -15.07
N PRO A 81 -13.77 4.80 -14.38
CA PRO A 81 -13.37 6.20 -14.42
C PRO A 81 -12.92 6.58 -15.82
N GLY A 82 -13.18 7.83 -16.20
CA GLY A 82 -12.58 8.42 -17.40
C GLY A 82 -11.04 8.43 -17.33
N PRO A 83 -10.36 8.93 -18.37
CA PRO A 83 -8.92 9.09 -18.31
C PRO A 83 -8.52 9.97 -17.11
N PRO A 84 -7.36 9.71 -16.48
CA PRO A 84 -6.84 10.55 -15.42
C PRO A 84 -6.64 12.00 -15.91
N PRO A 85 -6.64 12.99 -15.01
CA PRO A 85 -6.38 14.39 -15.35
C PRO A 85 -5.05 14.54 -16.10
N GLU A 86 -4.95 15.51 -17.02
CA GLU A 86 -3.72 15.75 -17.81
C GLU A 86 -2.49 16.04 -16.93
N SER A 87 -2.70 16.60 -15.74
CA SER A 87 -1.65 16.86 -14.75
C SER A 87 -1.05 15.61 -14.12
N ALA A 88 -1.67 14.44 -14.29
CA ALA A 88 -1.05 13.16 -13.96
C ALA A 88 0.16 12.86 -14.88
N GLY A 89 0.25 13.53 -16.02
CA GLY A 89 1.27 13.30 -17.03
C GLY A 89 1.04 11.99 -17.77
N ASP A 90 2.13 11.39 -18.25
CA ASP A 90 2.06 10.05 -18.82
C ASP A 90 1.91 8.98 -17.74
N ARG A 91 1.56 7.78 -18.18
CA ARG A 91 1.26 6.65 -17.30
C ARG A 91 2.45 6.25 -16.41
N GLU A 92 3.66 6.31 -16.94
CA GLU A 92 4.87 5.90 -16.23
C GLU A 92 5.19 6.90 -15.12
N THR A 93 5.15 8.19 -15.46
CA THR A 93 5.30 9.30 -14.52
C THR A 93 4.25 9.25 -13.41
N PHE A 94 2.99 8.98 -13.77
CA PHE A 94 1.92 8.86 -12.77
C PHE A 94 2.16 7.68 -11.81
N ARG A 95 2.60 6.52 -12.35
CA ARG A 95 2.93 5.36 -11.54
C ARG A 95 4.11 5.62 -10.61
N ASP A 96 5.16 6.26 -11.11
CA ASP A 96 6.34 6.60 -10.31
C ASP A 96 6.02 7.60 -9.20
N LEU A 97 5.21 8.63 -9.51
CA LEU A 97 4.72 9.56 -8.50
C LEU A 97 3.93 8.83 -7.41
N LEU A 98 3.01 7.94 -7.77
CA LEU A 98 2.27 7.14 -6.80
C LEU A 98 3.20 6.25 -5.95
N LEU A 99 4.22 5.62 -6.55
CA LEU A 99 5.13 4.71 -5.82
C LEU A 99 6.08 5.43 -4.88
N PHE A 100 6.67 6.53 -5.32
CA PHE A 100 7.82 7.12 -4.63
C PHE A 100 7.49 8.45 -3.95
N SER A 101 6.48 9.19 -4.42
CA SER A 101 6.17 10.54 -3.93
C SER A 101 4.69 10.91 -4.12
N PRO A 102 3.73 10.14 -3.57
CA PRO A 102 2.31 10.41 -3.75
C PRO A 102 1.88 11.75 -3.15
N ASP A 103 2.61 12.26 -2.16
CA ASP A 103 2.40 13.60 -1.59
C ASP A 103 2.73 14.74 -2.58
N ALA A 104 3.47 14.46 -3.66
CA ALA A 104 3.76 15.42 -4.72
C ALA A 104 2.67 15.44 -5.82
N LEU A 105 1.64 14.58 -5.73
CA LEU A 105 0.58 14.54 -6.73
C LEU A 105 -0.27 15.82 -6.69
N PRO A 106 -0.64 16.36 -7.87
CA PRO A 106 -1.61 17.44 -7.95
C PRO A 106 -2.92 17.04 -7.27
N THR A 107 -3.58 17.98 -6.60
CA THR A 107 -4.82 17.71 -5.85
C THR A 107 -5.89 17.04 -6.71
N GLU A 108 -6.04 17.42 -7.98
CA GLU A 108 -7.01 16.81 -8.90
C GLU A 108 -6.68 15.35 -9.23
N VAL A 109 -5.41 14.97 -9.29
CA VAL A 109 -4.98 13.58 -9.51
C VAL A 109 -5.25 12.76 -8.25
N VAL A 110 -5.03 13.33 -7.06
CA VAL A 110 -5.40 12.69 -5.79
C VAL A 110 -6.92 12.46 -5.69
N GLN A 111 -7.70 13.47 -6.06
CA GLN A 111 -9.17 13.36 -6.10
C GLN A 111 -9.61 12.25 -7.06
N PHE A 112 -9.01 12.18 -8.26
CA PHE A 112 -9.24 11.08 -9.20
C PHE A 112 -8.92 9.72 -8.57
N CYS A 113 -7.75 9.54 -7.95
CA CYS A 113 -7.35 8.28 -7.32
C CYS A 113 -8.35 7.81 -6.25
N ILE A 114 -8.86 8.74 -5.44
CA ILE A 114 -9.72 8.44 -4.29
C ILE A 114 -11.17 8.24 -4.72
N HIS A 115 -11.73 9.18 -5.48
CA HIS A 115 -13.16 9.25 -5.76
C HIS A 115 -13.57 8.49 -7.01
N ASP A 116 -12.76 8.55 -8.07
CA ASP A 116 -13.09 7.95 -9.36
C ASP A 116 -12.46 6.56 -9.51
N GLY A 117 -11.18 6.45 -9.11
CA GLY A 117 -10.39 5.23 -9.26
C GLY A 117 -10.47 4.27 -8.06
N GLY A 118 -11.11 4.67 -6.96
CA GLY A 118 -11.40 3.78 -5.83
C GLY A 118 -10.15 3.16 -5.17
N MET A 119 -9.00 3.83 -5.23
CA MET A 119 -7.72 3.29 -4.77
C MET A 119 -7.74 2.86 -3.29
N GLY A 120 -8.55 3.52 -2.46
CA GLY A 120 -8.73 3.18 -1.04
C GLY A 120 -9.44 1.85 -0.76
N PHE A 121 -10.10 1.26 -1.75
CA PHE A 121 -10.80 -0.04 -1.64
C PHE A 121 -9.96 -1.21 -2.16
N ILE A 122 -8.67 -0.98 -2.40
CA ILE A 122 -7.73 -2.02 -2.79
C ILE A 122 -7.20 -2.69 -1.52
N HIS A 123 -7.64 -3.92 -1.32
CA HIS A 123 -7.16 -4.77 -0.25
C HIS A 123 -6.58 -6.05 -0.87
N ASP A 124 -5.50 -6.52 -0.27
CA ASP A 124 -4.96 -7.83 -0.57
C ASP A 124 -5.95 -8.87 -0.01
N VAL A 125 -6.48 -9.71 -0.90
CA VAL A 125 -7.28 -10.87 -0.52
C VAL A 125 -6.28 -11.99 -0.29
N GLY A 126 -5.77 -12.05 0.95
CA GLY A 126 -5.09 -13.23 1.47
C GLY A 126 -6.08 -14.39 1.65
#